data_AF-A0AB32WM38-F1
#
_entry.id   AF-A0AB32WM38-F1
#
_cell.length_a   1.000
_cell.length_b   1.000
_cell.length_c   1.000
_cell.angle_alpha   90.00
_cell.angle_beta   90.00
_cell.angle_gamma   90.00
#
_symmetry.space_group_name_H-M   'P 1'
#
loop_
_entity.id
_entity.type
_entity.pdbx_description
1 polymer ?
#
loop_
_entity_poly.entity_id
_entity_poly.type
_entity_poly.pdbx_seq_one_letter_code
_entity_poly.pdbx_strand_id
1 'polypeptide(L)'
;MFLLDIRYDLILLQNQLPIFLLRTIYGLAFSSNPKFPSFFDLTYYFFSHYYNHNISIEDILSPNNREYVDYRSMLEGPKHFLDLVRTFQLPPHLFQMQNNNEESLRCKWIHKRVKSLMDLIRSSLQRYSSRKPGENKPELNLEEGNVQGEYLYSAVLLLEAGLKFKVSSNKCLLDIEFIENNGVLKIPPFRVDDSTELFYGNLMAWEQCYYPQDTYICDYIFLMEYLVKSAEDVDLLVRRRIIINQLGSHKAVVSLFNKLCKHIEVNKNHYSELFKKLNAYNAARHHSWIAILKLQYFSSLWRDVATVAAVILLVLTLIQTICDVISL
;
A
#
# COMPACT_ATOMS: atom_id res chain seq x y z
N MET A 1 -3.79 -15.50 26.68
CA MET A 1 -2.67 -14.58 26.93
C MET A 1 -1.38 -15.21 26.45
N PHE A 2 -0.80 -16.21 27.14
CA PHE A 2 0.47 -16.85 26.78
C PHE A 2 0.71 -17.23 25.29
N LEU A 3 -0.26 -17.82 24.60
CA LEU A 3 -0.07 -18.23 23.19
C LEU A 3 -0.06 -17.06 22.18
N LEU A 4 -0.66 -15.92 22.52
CA LEU A 4 -0.58 -14.71 21.70
C LEU A 4 0.79 -14.05 21.89
N ASP A 5 1.25 -13.97 23.13
CA ASP A 5 2.55 -13.38 23.48
C ASP A 5 3.70 -14.14 22.80
N ILE A 6 3.66 -15.49 22.83
CA ILE A 6 4.65 -16.33 22.14
C ILE A 6 4.61 -16.12 20.62
N ARG A 7 3.42 -15.97 20.02
CA ARG A 7 3.31 -15.73 18.56
C ARG A 7 4.00 -14.44 18.16
N TYR A 8 3.73 -13.36 18.88
CA TYR A 8 4.36 -12.07 18.63
C TYR A 8 5.88 -12.15 18.80
N ASP A 9 6.34 -12.78 19.88
CA ASP A 9 7.77 -12.93 20.15
C ASP A 9 8.47 -13.71 19.02
N LEU A 10 7.86 -14.76 18.48
CA LEU A 10 8.47 -15.57 17.41
C LEU A 10 8.57 -14.85 16.06
N ILE A 11 7.78 -13.79 15.84
CA ILE A 11 7.81 -13.00 14.60
C ILE A 11 8.59 -11.69 14.76
N LEU A 12 9.07 -11.35 15.96
CA LEU A 12 9.95 -10.20 16.14
C LEU A 12 11.27 -10.44 15.39
N LEU A 13 11.69 -9.47 14.59
CA LEU A 13 12.94 -9.51 13.82
C LEU A 13 14.16 -9.83 14.70
N GLN A 14 14.14 -9.37 15.95
CA GLN A 14 15.21 -9.55 16.92
C GLN A 14 15.25 -10.96 17.52
N ASN A 15 14.15 -11.71 17.43
CA ASN A 15 13.98 -13.03 18.06
C ASN A 15 13.84 -14.15 17.02
N GLN A 16 14.61 -14.04 15.93
CA GLN A 16 14.53 -15.02 14.84
C GLN A 16 15.40 -16.25 15.13
N LEU A 17 14.73 -17.29 15.65
CA LEU A 17 15.30 -18.62 15.76
C LEU A 17 15.26 -19.35 14.41
N PRO A 18 16.31 -20.10 14.04
CA PRO A 18 16.25 -21.01 12.92
C PRO A 18 15.20 -22.11 13.13
N ILE A 19 14.28 -22.26 12.17
CA ILE A 19 13.19 -23.25 12.22
C ILE A 19 13.74 -24.68 12.38
N PHE A 20 14.91 -24.99 11.79
CA PHE A 20 15.50 -26.34 11.89
C PHE A 20 15.81 -26.76 13.33
N LEU A 21 16.18 -25.82 14.21
CA LEU A 21 16.44 -26.13 15.62
C LEU A 21 15.16 -26.59 16.31
N LEU A 22 14.08 -25.85 16.13
CA LEU A 22 12.78 -26.16 16.72
C LEU A 22 12.20 -27.46 16.15
N ARG A 23 12.35 -27.68 14.84
CA ARG A 23 12.00 -28.95 14.19
C ARG A 23 12.78 -30.13 14.79
N THR A 24 14.07 -29.94 15.07
CA THR A 24 14.92 -30.99 15.66
C THR A 24 14.48 -31.32 17.08
N ILE A 25 14.27 -30.29 17.91
CA ILE A 25 13.78 -30.46 19.29
C ILE A 25 12.40 -31.14 19.28
N TYR A 26 11.51 -30.71 18.38
CA TYR A 26 10.19 -31.32 18.21
C TYR A 26 10.29 -32.79 17.83
N GLY A 27 11.18 -33.13 16.88
CA GLY A 27 11.47 -34.51 16.52
C GLY A 27 11.96 -35.33 17.71
N LEU A 28 12.90 -34.82 18.49
CA LEU A 28 13.40 -35.53 19.68
C LEU A 28 12.31 -35.76 20.73
N ALA A 29 11.41 -34.81 20.93
CA ALA A 29 10.36 -34.90 21.93
C ALA A 29 9.14 -35.75 21.49
N PHE A 30 8.78 -35.71 20.20
CA PHE A 30 7.48 -36.20 19.73
C PHE A 30 7.54 -37.19 18.56
N SER A 31 8.70 -37.46 17.95
CA SER A 31 8.83 -38.32 16.74
C SER A 31 8.23 -39.72 16.86
N SER A 32 8.13 -40.26 18.08
CA SER A 32 7.65 -41.63 18.32
C SER A 32 6.14 -41.74 18.53
N ASN A 33 5.40 -40.62 18.55
CA ASN A 33 3.98 -40.63 18.90
C ASN A 33 3.10 -40.18 17.72
N PRO A 34 2.35 -41.10 17.09
CA PRO A 34 1.54 -40.81 15.90
C PRO A 34 0.32 -39.94 16.19
N LYS A 35 0.04 -39.61 17.46
CA LYS A 35 -1.07 -38.71 17.83
C LYS A 35 -0.75 -37.24 17.63
N PHE A 36 0.53 -36.88 17.47
CA PHE A 36 0.92 -35.49 17.26
C PHE A 36 1.02 -35.16 15.76
N PRO A 37 0.57 -33.96 15.34
CA PRO A 37 0.69 -33.51 13.96
C PRO A 37 2.17 -33.37 13.56
N SER A 38 2.47 -33.24 12.27
CA SER A 38 3.84 -32.91 11.87
C SER A 38 4.22 -31.52 12.41
N PHE A 39 5.53 -31.29 12.59
CA PHE A 39 6.02 -29.97 13.02
C PHE A 39 5.53 -28.85 12.09
N PHE A 40 5.49 -29.11 10.78
CA PHE A 40 5.05 -28.14 9.80
C PHE A 40 3.55 -27.89 9.88
N ASP A 41 2.71 -28.93 10.01
CA ASP A 41 1.27 -28.75 10.22
C ASP A 41 1.01 -27.90 11.46
N LEU A 42 1.64 -28.24 12.59
CA LEU A 42 1.53 -27.46 13.83
C LEU A 42 1.93 -26.00 13.63
N THR A 43 3.05 -25.77 12.94
CA THR A 43 3.57 -24.43 12.66
C THR A 43 2.61 -23.63 11.80
N TYR A 44 2.09 -24.23 10.72
CA TYR A 44 1.15 -23.58 9.81
C TYR A 44 -0.18 -23.26 10.50
N TYR A 45 -0.71 -24.18 11.30
CA TYR A 45 -1.90 -23.89 12.13
C TYR A 45 -1.64 -22.79 13.15
N PHE A 46 -0.47 -22.80 13.81
CA PHE A 46 -0.12 -21.80 14.83
C PHE A 46 -0.06 -20.37 14.25
N PHE A 47 0.51 -20.22 13.05
CA PHE A 47 0.64 -18.94 12.35
C PHE A 47 -0.49 -18.64 11.35
N SER A 48 -1.50 -19.51 11.22
CA SER A 48 -2.63 -19.36 10.29
C SER A 48 -3.40 -18.04 10.45
N HIS A 49 -3.39 -17.42 11.63
CA HIS A 49 -3.99 -16.10 11.84
C HIS A 49 -3.34 -14.99 10.99
N TYR A 50 -2.07 -15.13 10.66
CA TYR A 50 -1.38 -14.20 9.76
C TYR A 50 -1.59 -14.55 8.29
N TYR A 51 -2.36 -15.60 8.00
CA TYR A 51 -2.63 -15.98 6.63
C TYR A 51 -3.50 -14.92 5.97
N ASN A 52 -2.95 -14.29 4.95
CA ASN A 52 -3.55 -13.10 4.34
C ASN A 52 -4.48 -13.44 3.17
N HIS A 53 -4.98 -14.68 3.13
CA HIS A 53 -5.86 -15.17 2.09
C HIS A 53 -7.15 -15.69 2.69
N ASN A 54 -8.28 -15.44 2.02
CA ASN A 54 -9.57 -16.05 2.36
C ASN A 54 -9.65 -17.53 1.90
N ILE A 55 -8.56 -18.29 2.06
CA ILE A 55 -8.43 -19.72 1.74
C ILE A 55 -8.15 -20.43 3.05
N SER A 56 -8.84 -21.56 3.29
CA SER A 56 -8.60 -22.39 4.46
C SER A 56 -7.16 -22.92 4.42
N ILE A 57 -6.44 -22.85 5.54
CA ILE A 57 -5.10 -23.45 5.62
C ILE A 57 -5.18 -24.96 5.31
N GLU A 58 -6.30 -25.59 5.65
CA GLU A 58 -6.65 -26.97 5.33
C GLU A 58 -6.67 -27.24 3.81
N ASP A 59 -7.24 -26.32 3.01
CA ASP A 59 -7.30 -26.47 1.55
C ASP A 59 -5.90 -26.34 0.93
N ILE A 60 -5.08 -25.47 1.51
CA ILE A 60 -3.69 -25.28 1.08
C ILE A 60 -2.86 -26.48 1.45
N LEU A 61 -3.03 -27.06 2.64
CA LEU A 61 -2.25 -28.22 3.09
C LEU A 61 -2.79 -29.56 2.54
N SER A 62 -4.00 -29.59 2.00
CA SER A 62 -4.63 -30.79 1.44
C SER A 62 -3.83 -31.35 0.25
N PRO A 63 -3.19 -32.52 0.36
CA PRO A 63 -2.28 -33.04 -0.67
C PRO A 63 -2.97 -33.27 -2.03
N ASN A 64 -4.30 -33.41 -2.04
CA ASN A 64 -5.09 -33.64 -3.25
C ASN A 64 -5.39 -32.36 -4.04
N ASN A 65 -5.22 -31.18 -3.43
CA ASN A 65 -5.47 -29.92 -4.13
C ASN A 65 -4.22 -29.53 -4.94
N ARG A 66 -4.30 -29.66 -6.27
CA ARG A 66 -3.20 -29.38 -7.20
C ARG A 66 -2.98 -27.88 -7.45
N GLU A 67 -3.96 -27.03 -7.12
CA GLU A 67 -3.90 -25.58 -7.35
C GLU A 67 -2.77 -24.90 -6.55
N TYR A 68 -2.42 -25.48 -5.39
CA TYR A 68 -1.49 -24.87 -4.42
C TYR A 68 -0.18 -25.64 -4.26
N VAL A 69 0.18 -26.53 -5.19
CA VAL A 69 1.41 -27.34 -5.09
C VAL A 69 2.66 -26.45 -5.03
N ASP A 70 2.76 -25.47 -5.92
CA ASP A 70 3.89 -24.50 -5.93
C ASP A 70 3.90 -23.64 -4.67
N TYR A 71 2.73 -23.32 -4.12
CA TYR A 71 2.64 -22.57 -2.88
C TYR A 71 3.12 -23.40 -1.68
N ARG A 72 2.73 -24.68 -1.59
CA ARG A 72 3.18 -25.61 -0.53
C ARG A 72 4.70 -25.75 -0.51
N SER A 73 5.33 -25.94 -1.66
CA SER A 73 6.79 -26.10 -1.73
C SER A 73 7.50 -24.86 -1.20
N MET A 74 6.94 -23.67 -1.43
CA MET A 74 7.48 -22.42 -0.87
C MET A 74 7.24 -22.26 0.63
N LEU A 75 6.24 -22.91 1.23
CA LEU A 75 6.07 -22.92 2.68
C LEU A 75 7.12 -23.77 3.42
N GLU A 76 7.87 -24.62 2.70
CA GLU A 76 8.98 -25.39 3.24
C GLU A 76 10.33 -24.66 3.15
N GLY A 77 10.43 -23.64 2.29
CA GLY A 77 11.65 -22.84 2.07
C GLY A 77 12.10 -21.94 3.24
N PRO A 78 11.18 -21.30 4.00
CA PRO A 78 11.52 -20.40 5.09
C PRO A 78 12.44 -21.00 6.15
N LYS A 79 13.49 -20.25 6.50
CA LYS A 79 14.45 -20.65 7.55
C LYS A 79 14.09 -20.11 8.93
N HIS A 80 13.25 -19.09 8.98
CA HIS A 80 12.85 -18.36 10.18
C HIS A 80 11.34 -18.10 10.17
N PHE A 81 10.71 -17.92 11.33
CA PHE A 81 9.25 -17.76 11.38
C PHE A 81 8.77 -16.45 10.75
N LEU A 82 9.51 -15.36 10.89
CA LEU A 82 9.16 -14.10 10.21
C LEU A 82 9.21 -14.26 8.68
N ASP A 83 10.12 -15.09 8.18
CA ASP A 83 10.21 -15.44 6.77
C ASP A 83 8.98 -16.25 6.31
N LEU A 84 8.55 -17.22 7.14
CA LEU A 84 7.33 -17.99 6.88
C LEU A 84 6.09 -17.10 6.86
N VAL A 85 5.98 -16.20 7.84
CA VAL A 85 4.87 -15.25 7.94
C VAL A 85 4.86 -14.27 6.78
N ARG A 86 6.04 -13.87 6.27
CA ARG A 86 6.13 -13.12 5.01
C ARG A 86 5.56 -13.94 3.85
N THR A 87 5.95 -15.20 3.70
CA THR A 87 5.42 -16.08 2.63
C THR A 87 3.89 -16.23 2.71
N PHE A 88 3.31 -16.22 3.92
CA PHE A 88 1.86 -16.17 4.12
C PHE A 88 1.18 -14.89 3.62
N GLN A 89 1.91 -13.77 3.52
CA GLN A 89 1.34 -12.53 2.99
C GLN A 89 1.25 -12.51 1.46
N LEU A 90 2.13 -13.25 0.78
CA LEU A 90 2.33 -13.11 -0.67
C LEU A 90 1.23 -13.81 -1.49
N PRO A 91 0.82 -13.25 -2.65
CA PRO A 91 -0.15 -13.88 -3.55
C PRO A 91 0.37 -15.21 -4.12
N PRO A 92 -0.45 -16.29 -4.13
CA PRO A 92 -0.03 -17.59 -4.66
C PRO A 92 0.37 -17.57 -6.13
N HIS A 93 -0.25 -16.68 -6.93
CA HIS A 93 -0.01 -16.60 -8.36
C HIS A 93 1.35 -15.98 -8.72
N LEU A 94 1.97 -15.20 -7.81
CA LEU A 94 3.34 -14.70 -8.04
C LEU A 94 4.34 -15.84 -8.20
N PHE A 95 4.05 -16.99 -7.59
CA PHE A 95 4.94 -18.15 -7.56
C PHE A 95 4.78 -19.06 -8.78
N GLN A 96 3.63 -19.00 -9.47
CA GLN A 96 3.43 -19.72 -10.74
C GLN A 96 4.34 -19.18 -11.86
N MET A 97 4.80 -17.92 -11.76
CA MET A 97 5.67 -17.30 -12.77
C MET A 97 7.19 -17.48 -12.50
N GLN A 98 7.61 -17.81 -11.27
CA GLN A 98 9.03 -17.85 -10.91
C GLN A 98 9.77 -19.11 -11.40
N ASN A 99 9.06 -20.22 -11.64
CA ASN A 99 9.67 -21.49 -12.12
C ASN A 99 10.33 -21.41 -13.51
N ASN A 100 10.12 -20.34 -14.29
CA ASN A 100 10.78 -20.17 -15.59
C ASN A 100 12.17 -19.51 -15.52
N ASN A 101 12.59 -18.99 -14.36
CA ASN A 101 13.82 -18.17 -14.23
C ASN A 101 14.73 -18.61 -13.05
N GLU A 102 14.53 -19.81 -12.48
CA GLU A 102 15.10 -20.23 -11.19
C GLU A 102 16.63 -20.31 -11.09
N GLU A 103 17.40 -20.26 -12.18
CA GLU A 103 18.86 -20.45 -12.11
C GLU A 103 19.64 -19.21 -11.61
N SER A 104 19.03 -18.02 -11.58
CA SER A 104 19.79 -16.77 -11.30
C SER A 104 19.79 -16.31 -9.83
N LEU A 105 18.80 -16.69 -9.01
CA LEU A 105 18.54 -16.05 -7.71
C LEU A 105 19.19 -16.74 -6.51
N ARG A 106 19.78 -17.93 -6.69
CA ARG A 106 20.10 -18.81 -5.56
C ARG A 106 21.43 -18.52 -4.83
N CYS A 107 22.34 -17.68 -5.34
CA CYS A 107 23.67 -17.52 -4.73
C CYS A 107 24.26 -16.09 -4.74
N LYS A 108 23.83 -15.22 -3.82
CA LYS A 108 24.63 -14.07 -3.31
C LYS A 108 24.56 -13.91 -1.78
N TRP A 109 24.23 -14.99 -1.06
CA TRP A 109 23.53 -14.91 0.24
C TRP A 109 24.37 -14.95 1.53
N ILE A 110 25.70 -15.06 1.51
CA ILE A 110 26.45 -15.34 2.76
C ILE A 110 27.42 -14.23 3.23
N HIS A 111 27.83 -13.26 2.41
CA HIS A 111 28.90 -12.33 2.80
C HIS A 111 28.50 -10.93 3.32
N LYS A 112 27.22 -10.52 3.27
CA LYS A 112 26.81 -9.13 3.59
C LYS A 112 26.22 -8.92 5.01
N ARG A 113 26.13 -9.97 5.83
CA ARG A 113 25.12 -10.06 6.92
C ARG A 113 25.63 -9.88 8.36
N VAL A 114 26.52 -8.92 8.62
CA VAL A 114 26.74 -8.39 9.99
C VAL A 114 26.93 -6.86 10.00
N LYS A 115 27.54 -6.29 8.95
CA LYS A 115 27.73 -4.84 8.83
C LYS A 115 26.40 -4.10 8.62
N SER A 116 25.54 -4.63 7.74
CA SER A 116 24.30 -3.96 7.32
C SER A 116 23.29 -3.71 8.44
N LEU A 117 23.10 -4.64 9.38
CA LEU A 117 22.13 -4.49 10.47
C LEU A 117 22.61 -3.43 11.47
N MET A 118 23.90 -3.46 11.82
CA MET A 118 24.49 -2.48 12.73
C MET A 118 24.58 -1.10 12.07
N ASP A 119 24.80 -1.02 10.76
CA ASP A 119 24.82 0.23 10.01
C ASP A 119 23.39 0.80 9.82
N LEU A 120 22.36 -0.05 9.66
CA LEU A 120 20.95 0.37 9.64
C LEU A 120 20.50 0.89 11.01
N ILE A 121 20.82 0.17 12.08
CA ILE A 121 20.50 0.60 13.45
C ILE A 121 21.28 1.88 13.79
N ARG A 122 22.56 1.95 13.44
CA ARG A 122 23.42 3.14 13.66
C ARG A 122 22.94 4.35 12.86
N SER A 123 22.58 4.19 11.58
CA SER A 123 22.05 5.28 10.76
C SER A 123 20.63 5.71 11.18
N SER A 124 19.84 4.82 11.77
CA SER A 124 18.52 5.14 12.31
C SER A 124 18.63 5.92 13.63
N LEU A 125 19.54 5.50 14.52
CA LEU A 125 19.82 6.19 15.79
C LEU A 125 20.47 7.56 15.57
N GLN A 126 21.38 7.68 14.61
CA GLN A 126 22.06 8.94 14.30
C GLN A 126 21.14 9.97 13.63
N ARG A 127 20.09 9.51 12.93
CA ARG A 127 19.03 10.36 12.37
C ARG A 127 17.98 10.76 13.41
N TYR A 128 17.72 9.93 14.41
CA TYR A 128 16.86 10.26 15.55
C TYR A 128 17.46 11.37 16.42
N SER A 129 18.78 11.34 16.66
CA SER A 129 19.46 12.35 17.48
C SER A 129 19.61 13.72 16.80
N SER A 130 19.43 13.81 15.49
CA SER A 130 19.78 15.01 14.70
C SER A 130 18.57 15.84 14.24
N ARG A 131 17.31 15.40 14.41
CA ARG A 131 16.13 16.17 13.96
C ARG A 131 15.38 16.82 15.11
N LYS A 132 15.40 18.16 15.14
CA LYS A 132 14.44 18.97 15.90
C LYS A 132 13.04 18.81 15.29
N PRO A 133 11.96 18.82 16.09
CA PRO A 133 10.60 18.74 15.57
C PRO A 133 10.27 20.01 14.78
N GLY A 134 10.19 19.92 13.45
CA GLY A 134 9.78 21.05 12.60
C GLY A 134 10.29 21.09 11.15
N GLU A 135 11.21 20.22 10.72
CA GLU A 135 11.75 20.29 9.35
C GLU A 135 11.02 19.39 8.34
N ASN A 136 10.68 19.98 7.19
CA ASN A 136 9.97 19.39 6.05
C ASN A 136 10.68 18.17 5.44
N LYS A 137 9.89 17.26 4.85
CA LYS A 137 10.35 16.05 4.16
C LYS A 137 11.27 16.42 2.97
N PRO A 138 12.40 15.73 2.75
CA PRO A 138 13.15 15.87 1.49
C PRO A 138 12.36 15.21 0.35
N GLU A 139 12.20 15.95 -0.74
CA GLU A 139 11.68 15.47 -2.02
C GLU A 139 12.51 14.27 -2.51
N LEU A 140 11.83 13.15 -2.77
CA LEU A 140 12.45 11.96 -3.35
C LEU A 140 12.60 12.17 -4.87
N ASN A 141 13.80 12.58 -5.27
CA ASN A 141 14.20 12.61 -6.68
C ASN A 141 14.42 11.18 -7.19
N LEU A 142 13.49 10.71 -8.02
CA LEU A 142 13.64 9.54 -8.88
C LEU A 142 13.85 10.06 -10.31
N GLU A 143 15.11 10.29 -10.68
CA GLU A 143 15.51 10.42 -12.10
C GLU A 143 15.90 9.01 -12.59
N GLU A 144 15.55 8.53 -13.79
CA GLU A 144 15.47 9.18 -15.09
C GLU A 144 14.40 8.46 -15.95
N GLY A 145 13.47 9.22 -16.52
CA GLY A 145 12.37 8.68 -17.32
C GLY A 145 11.09 9.52 -17.33
N ASN A 146 11.22 10.83 -17.12
CA ASN A 146 10.31 11.89 -17.54
C ASN A 146 8.79 11.68 -17.30
N VAL A 147 8.34 11.85 -16.06
CA VAL A 147 7.02 12.46 -15.78
C VAL A 147 7.16 13.38 -14.57
N GLN A 148 7.25 14.69 -14.83
CA GLN A 148 6.90 15.74 -13.88
C GLN A 148 5.42 15.57 -13.50
N GLY A 149 5.18 15.21 -12.24
CA GLY A 149 3.85 15.09 -11.67
C GLY A 149 3.98 14.50 -10.29
N GLU A 150 4.13 15.36 -9.29
CA GLU A 150 4.05 15.01 -7.89
C GLU A 150 2.86 14.06 -7.67
N TYR A 151 3.13 12.89 -7.10
CA TYR A 151 2.10 11.96 -6.72
C TYR A 151 1.25 12.63 -5.62
N LEU A 152 0.12 13.23 -5.98
CA LEU A 152 -0.77 13.94 -5.07
C LEU A 152 -2.20 13.40 -5.20
N TYR A 153 -2.39 12.13 -4.84
CA TYR A 153 -3.66 11.43 -5.00
C TYR A 153 -4.07 10.69 -3.74
N SER A 154 -4.36 11.48 -2.69
CA SER A 154 -5.06 10.96 -1.52
C SER A 154 -6.40 10.33 -1.94
N ALA A 155 -6.97 9.48 -1.11
CA ALA A 155 -8.22 8.79 -1.42
C ALA A 155 -9.36 9.78 -1.76
N VAL A 156 -9.44 10.90 -1.05
CA VAL A 156 -10.42 11.97 -1.33
C VAL A 156 -10.18 12.61 -2.69
N LEU A 157 -8.93 12.98 -3.03
CA LEU A 157 -8.62 13.60 -4.31
C LEU A 157 -8.93 12.67 -5.49
N LEU A 158 -8.65 11.37 -5.35
CA LEU A 158 -9.03 10.37 -6.34
C LEU A 158 -10.54 10.29 -6.50
N LEU A 159 -11.29 10.31 -5.40
CA LEU A 159 -12.75 10.32 -5.45
C LEU A 159 -13.29 11.55 -6.18
N GLU A 160 -12.73 12.73 -5.91
CA GLU A 160 -13.08 14.00 -6.57
C GLU A 160 -12.77 13.97 -8.08
N ALA A 161 -11.68 13.30 -8.46
CA ALA A 161 -11.36 12.98 -9.85
C ALA A 161 -12.31 11.95 -10.49
N GLY A 162 -13.34 11.50 -9.78
CA GLY A 162 -14.35 10.56 -10.27
C GLY A 162 -13.94 9.10 -10.20
N LEU A 163 -12.85 8.76 -9.50
CA LEU A 163 -12.48 7.39 -9.22
C LEU A 163 -13.41 6.79 -8.16
N LYS A 164 -13.78 5.53 -8.33
CA LYS A 164 -14.69 4.80 -7.44
C LYS A 164 -13.91 3.75 -6.67
N PHE A 165 -13.88 3.89 -5.35
CA PHE A 165 -13.35 2.88 -4.45
C PHE A 165 -14.37 1.76 -4.23
N LYS A 166 -13.93 0.51 -4.35
CA LYS A 166 -14.70 -0.69 -4.00
C LYS A 166 -13.86 -1.67 -3.19
N VAL A 167 -14.51 -2.42 -2.32
CA VAL A 167 -13.86 -3.58 -1.69
C VAL A 167 -13.62 -4.63 -2.75
N SER A 168 -12.40 -5.16 -2.79
CA SER A 168 -12.10 -6.33 -3.60
C SER A 168 -12.61 -7.60 -2.91
N SER A 169 -13.18 -8.52 -3.69
CA SER A 169 -13.42 -9.90 -3.25
C SER A 169 -12.18 -10.78 -3.41
N ASN A 170 -11.05 -10.20 -3.85
CA ASN A 170 -9.79 -10.92 -3.98
C ASN A 170 -9.37 -11.47 -2.62
N LYS A 171 -8.73 -12.64 -2.67
CA LYS A 171 -8.41 -13.40 -1.47
C LYS A 171 -7.19 -12.80 -0.77
N CYS A 172 -6.18 -12.31 -1.51
CA CYS A 172 -4.96 -11.72 -0.97
C CYS A 172 -5.07 -10.20 -0.80
N LEU A 173 -4.53 -9.65 0.30
CA LEU A 173 -4.49 -8.19 0.54
C LEU A 173 -3.71 -7.40 -0.51
N LEU A 174 -2.67 -8.01 -1.08
CA LEU A 174 -1.77 -7.39 -2.04
C LEU A 174 -2.39 -7.35 -3.46
N ASP A 175 -3.53 -8.01 -3.67
CA ASP A 175 -4.18 -8.10 -4.99
C ASP A 175 -5.12 -6.93 -5.24
N ILE A 176 -4.52 -5.80 -5.64
CA ILE A 176 -5.22 -4.56 -5.97
C ILE A 176 -5.49 -4.51 -7.47
N GLU A 177 -6.75 -4.23 -7.83
CA GLU A 177 -7.20 -4.20 -9.21
C GLU A 177 -7.71 -2.79 -9.55
N PHE A 178 -7.20 -2.21 -10.65
CA PHE A 178 -7.73 -0.98 -11.21
C PHE A 178 -8.39 -1.25 -12.57
N ILE A 179 -9.71 -1.03 -12.62
CA ILE A 179 -10.51 -1.15 -13.83
C ILE A 179 -10.63 0.23 -14.47
N GLU A 180 -9.71 0.52 -15.38
CA GLU A 180 -9.54 1.83 -16.04
C GLU A 180 -10.83 2.32 -16.71
N ASN A 181 -11.51 1.45 -17.49
CA ASN A 181 -12.71 1.81 -18.26
C ASN A 181 -13.85 2.37 -17.39
N ASN A 182 -13.93 1.91 -16.14
CA ASN A 182 -14.98 2.31 -15.19
C ASN A 182 -14.47 3.24 -14.10
N GLY A 183 -13.16 3.54 -14.09
CA GLY A 183 -12.49 4.28 -13.02
C GLY A 183 -12.68 3.64 -11.65
N VAL A 184 -12.63 2.30 -11.55
CA VAL A 184 -12.88 1.59 -10.28
C VAL A 184 -11.58 1.03 -9.74
N LEU A 185 -11.18 1.45 -8.54
CA LEU A 185 -10.08 0.85 -7.78
C LEU A 185 -10.65 -0.10 -6.74
N LYS A 186 -10.34 -1.38 -6.89
CA LYS A 186 -10.70 -2.43 -5.93
C LYS A 186 -9.52 -2.73 -5.03
N ILE A 187 -9.72 -2.52 -3.74
CA ILE A 187 -8.71 -2.80 -2.71
C ILE A 187 -9.30 -3.82 -1.73
N PRO A 188 -8.59 -4.91 -1.41
CA PRO A 188 -9.01 -5.84 -0.37
C PRO A 188 -9.08 -5.13 1.01
N PRO A 189 -9.95 -5.61 1.93
CA PRO A 189 -10.13 -4.97 3.23
C PRO A 189 -8.88 -5.12 4.11
N PHE A 190 -8.41 -4.01 4.66
CA PHE A 190 -7.26 -3.91 5.55
C PHE A 190 -7.70 -3.60 6.98
N ARG A 191 -7.42 -4.50 7.92
CA ARG A 191 -7.67 -4.27 9.35
C ARG A 191 -6.51 -3.52 9.97
N VAL A 192 -6.82 -2.45 10.69
CA VAL A 192 -5.84 -1.63 11.41
C VAL A 192 -6.14 -1.68 12.89
N ASP A 193 -5.22 -2.23 13.67
CA ASP A 193 -5.28 -2.39 15.12
C ASP A 193 -3.92 -2.04 15.78
N ASP A 194 -3.85 -2.17 17.10
CA ASP A 194 -2.65 -1.83 17.88
C ASP A 194 -1.43 -2.67 17.52
N SER A 195 -1.63 -3.86 16.93
CA SER A 195 -0.56 -4.77 16.54
C SER A 195 -0.02 -4.51 15.13
N THR A 196 -0.74 -3.72 14.34
CA THR A 196 -0.45 -3.48 12.91
C THR A 196 0.91 -2.82 12.70
N GLU A 197 1.27 -1.83 13.53
CA GLU A 197 2.57 -1.13 13.45
C GLU A 197 3.74 -2.10 13.68
N LEU A 198 3.61 -2.95 14.71
CA LEU A 198 4.62 -3.97 15.05
C LEU A 198 4.72 -5.05 13.97
N PHE A 199 3.58 -5.59 13.53
CA PHE A 199 3.52 -6.67 12.57
C PHE A 199 4.14 -6.28 11.22
N TYR A 200 3.63 -5.22 10.60
CA TYR A 200 4.14 -4.77 9.31
C TYR A 200 5.54 -4.17 9.43
N GLY A 201 5.86 -3.48 10.53
CA GLY A 201 7.22 -2.97 10.75
C GLY A 201 8.29 -4.06 10.74
N ASN A 202 8.04 -5.21 11.40
CA ASN A 202 8.96 -6.34 11.38
C ASN A 202 9.07 -6.97 9.97
N LEU A 203 7.94 -7.15 9.29
CA LEU A 203 7.93 -7.72 7.94
C LEU A 203 8.65 -6.83 6.93
N MET A 204 8.42 -5.52 6.97
CA MET A 204 9.06 -4.55 6.07
C MET A 204 10.57 -4.51 6.31
N ALA A 205 11.01 -4.51 7.57
CA ALA A 205 12.44 -4.59 7.89
C ALA A 205 13.06 -5.93 7.39
N TRP A 206 12.32 -7.04 7.48
CA TRP A 206 12.74 -8.33 6.92
C TRP A 206 12.90 -8.25 5.39
N GLU A 207 11.91 -7.69 4.68
CA GLU A 207 11.96 -7.52 3.22
C GLU A 207 13.15 -6.66 2.81
N GLN A 208 13.40 -5.53 3.47
CA GLN A 208 14.53 -4.67 3.14
C GLN A 208 15.89 -5.35 3.38
N CYS A 209 16.00 -6.18 4.42
CA CYS A 209 17.27 -6.85 4.75
C CYS A 209 17.55 -8.07 3.86
N TYR A 210 16.51 -8.84 3.54
CA TYR A 210 16.66 -10.17 2.91
C TYR A 210 16.14 -10.22 1.49
N TYR A 211 15.16 -9.41 1.13
CA TYR A 211 14.48 -9.42 -0.17
C TYR A 211 14.43 -8.02 -0.81
N PRO A 212 15.57 -7.30 -0.98
CA PRO A 212 15.58 -5.90 -1.40
C PRO A 212 15.03 -5.66 -2.83
N GLN A 213 14.76 -6.71 -3.59
CA GLN A 213 14.16 -6.67 -4.93
C GLN A 213 12.71 -7.16 -4.95
N ASP A 214 12.23 -7.80 -3.87
CA ASP A 214 10.91 -8.43 -3.76
C ASP A 214 10.17 -7.83 -2.54
N THR A 215 10.08 -6.50 -2.48
CA THR A 215 9.55 -5.74 -1.33
C THR A 215 8.04 -5.52 -1.39
N TYR A 216 7.26 -6.59 -1.65
CA TYR A 216 5.82 -6.52 -1.88
C TYR A 216 5.02 -5.90 -0.72
N ILE A 217 5.41 -6.19 0.53
CA ILE A 217 4.74 -5.67 1.72
C ILE A 217 5.08 -4.19 1.89
N CYS A 218 6.36 -3.82 1.73
CA CYS A 218 6.77 -2.41 1.75
C CYS A 218 6.02 -1.59 0.69
N ASP A 219 5.92 -2.11 -0.53
CA ASP A 219 5.27 -1.43 -1.65
C ASP A 219 3.77 -1.24 -1.42
N TYR A 220 3.11 -2.23 -0.82
CA TYR A 220 1.70 -2.14 -0.43
C TYR A 220 1.49 -1.11 0.68
N ILE A 221 2.30 -1.13 1.74
CA ILE A 221 2.20 -0.15 2.82
C ILE A 221 2.48 1.27 2.30
N PHE A 222 3.41 1.41 1.36
CA PHE A 222 3.66 2.67 0.67
C PHE A 222 2.43 3.15 -0.13
N LEU A 223 1.75 2.25 -0.86
CA LEU A 223 0.49 2.58 -1.52
C LEU A 223 -0.61 2.98 -0.52
N MET A 224 -0.69 2.34 0.64
CA MET A 224 -1.67 2.71 1.66
C MET A 224 -1.37 4.06 2.30
N GLU A 225 -0.11 4.36 2.62
CA GLU A 225 0.31 5.71 3.06
C GLU A 225 0.04 6.76 1.98
N TYR A 226 0.15 6.39 0.71
CA TYR A 226 -0.17 7.24 -0.40
C TYR A 226 -1.66 7.64 -0.44
N LEU A 227 -2.56 6.67 -0.23
CA LEU A 227 -4.01 6.89 -0.19
C LEU A 227 -4.47 7.60 1.09
N VAL A 228 -3.75 7.42 2.21
CA VAL A 228 -4.13 7.91 3.54
C VAL A 228 -3.28 9.12 3.95
N LYS A 229 -3.67 10.33 3.50
CA LYS A 229 -2.97 11.59 3.86
C LYS A 229 -3.66 12.34 4.99
N SER A 230 -4.98 12.20 5.13
CA SER A 230 -5.78 12.92 6.12
C SER A 230 -6.82 12.03 6.81
N ALA A 231 -7.49 12.56 7.84
CA ALA A 231 -8.54 11.84 8.55
C ALA A 231 -9.78 11.62 7.66
N GLU A 232 -10.00 12.49 6.69
CA GLU A 232 -11.04 12.41 5.67
C GLU A 232 -10.78 11.25 4.70
N ASP A 233 -9.52 11.02 4.32
CA ASP A 233 -9.16 9.84 3.51
C ASP A 233 -9.46 8.55 4.26
N VAL A 234 -9.13 8.48 5.56
CA VAL A 234 -9.45 7.33 6.39
C VAL A 234 -10.96 7.13 6.49
N ASP A 235 -11.71 8.19 6.77
CA ASP A 235 -13.17 8.14 6.86
C ASP A 235 -13.79 7.63 5.55
N LEU A 236 -13.31 8.12 4.41
CA LEU A 236 -13.74 7.63 3.10
C LEU A 236 -13.47 6.13 2.94
N LEU A 237 -12.25 5.68 3.22
CA LEU A 237 -11.87 4.27 3.06
C LEU A 237 -12.57 3.35 4.06
N VAL A 238 -12.88 3.84 5.27
CA VAL A 238 -13.69 3.14 6.28
C VAL A 238 -15.14 3.00 5.80
N ARG A 239 -15.76 4.07 5.29
CA ARG A 239 -17.11 4.01 4.71
C ARG A 239 -17.19 3.06 3.51
N ARG A 240 -16.10 2.97 2.75
CA ARG A 240 -15.95 2.01 1.63
C ARG A 240 -15.59 0.61 2.09
N ARG A 241 -15.45 0.36 3.40
CA ARG A 241 -15.04 -0.93 4.00
C ARG A 241 -13.68 -1.45 3.50
N ILE A 242 -12.84 -0.56 3.00
CA ILE A 242 -11.46 -0.88 2.61
C ILE A 242 -10.57 -0.84 3.85
N ILE A 243 -10.79 0.09 4.78
CA ILE A 243 -10.11 0.10 6.08
C ILE A 243 -11.09 -0.30 7.18
N ILE A 244 -10.71 -1.27 7.99
CA ILE A 244 -11.41 -1.64 9.23
C ILE A 244 -10.61 -1.05 10.38
N ASN A 245 -11.00 0.13 10.84
CA ASN A 245 -10.31 0.86 11.90
C ASN A 245 -10.68 0.33 13.30
N GLN A 246 -9.74 -0.33 13.97
CA GLN A 246 -9.83 -0.79 15.36
C GLN A 246 -8.97 0.03 16.32
N LEU A 247 -8.23 1.04 15.84
CA LEU A 247 -7.48 2.00 16.67
C LEU A 247 -8.38 3.05 17.34
N GLY A 248 -9.65 3.14 16.94
CA GLY A 248 -10.62 4.10 17.48
C GLY A 248 -10.44 5.56 17.02
N SER A 249 -9.40 5.88 16.25
CA SER A 249 -9.14 7.25 15.77
C SER A 249 -8.62 7.27 14.33
N HIS A 250 -9.26 8.05 13.46
CA HIS A 250 -8.78 8.24 12.08
C HIS A 250 -7.38 8.87 12.04
N LYS A 251 -7.07 9.79 12.95
CA LYS A 251 -5.72 10.39 13.05
C LYS A 251 -4.67 9.36 13.47
N ALA A 252 -5.03 8.38 14.29
CA ALA A 252 -4.11 7.31 14.67
C ALA A 252 -3.75 6.44 13.46
N VAL A 253 -4.71 6.13 12.58
CA VAL A 253 -4.47 5.41 11.32
C VAL A 253 -3.52 6.19 10.40
N VAL A 254 -3.74 7.51 10.22
CA VAL A 254 -2.83 8.37 9.44
C VAL A 254 -1.43 8.36 10.04
N SER A 255 -1.31 8.47 11.37
CA SER A 255 -0.03 8.45 12.06
C SER A 255 0.70 7.10 11.87
N LEU A 256 -0.02 5.99 11.96
CA LEU A 256 0.52 4.64 11.78
C LEU A 256 1.19 4.48 10.41
N PHE A 257 0.49 4.81 9.32
CA PHE A 257 1.06 4.68 7.97
C PHE A 257 2.26 5.61 7.76
N ASN A 258 2.18 6.86 8.24
CA ASN A 258 3.30 7.79 8.19
C ASN A 258 4.53 7.28 8.96
N LYS A 259 4.34 6.63 10.11
CA LYS A 259 5.43 6.03 10.89
C LYS A 259 6.06 4.85 10.16
N LEU A 260 5.25 3.93 9.64
CA LEU A 260 5.74 2.76 8.88
C LEU A 260 6.57 3.19 7.66
N CYS A 261 6.15 4.25 6.96
CA CYS A 261 6.84 4.74 5.77
C CYS A 261 8.05 5.65 6.03
N LYS A 262 8.34 6.04 7.28
CA LYS A 262 9.38 7.02 7.61
C LYS A 262 10.80 6.60 7.19
N HIS A 263 11.07 5.30 7.13
CA HIS A 263 12.40 4.73 6.90
C HIS A 263 12.45 3.74 5.73
N ILE A 264 11.44 3.76 4.84
CA ILE A 264 11.43 2.87 3.68
C ILE A 264 12.33 3.43 2.58
N GLU A 265 13.34 2.67 2.16
CA GLU A 265 14.02 2.90 0.88
C GLU A 265 13.16 2.30 -0.23
N VAL A 266 12.64 3.17 -1.11
CA VAL A 266 11.81 2.75 -2.25
C VAL A 266 12.73 2.46 -3.42
N ASN A 267 12.84 1.18 -3.79
CA ASN A 267 13.51 0.74 -5.02
C ASN A 267 12.46 0.52 -6.12
N LYS A 268 12.43 -0.68 -6.70
CA LYS A 268 11.43 -1.09 -7.70
C LYS A 268 10.10 -1.39 -7.00
N ASN A 269 9.10 -0.54 -7.23
CA ASN A 269 7.77 -0.72 -6.65
C ASN A 269 6.87 -1.59 -7.56
N HIS A 270 6.32 -2.67 -7.01
CA HIS A 270 5.43 -3.61 -7.73
C HIS A 270 4.11 -2.98 -8.19
N TYR A 271 3.68 -1.89 -7.57
CA TYR A 271 2.51 -1.09 -7.96
C TYR A 271 2.87 0.10 -8.84
N SER A 272 4.10 0.22 -9.34
CA SER A 272 4.51 1.33 -10.24
C SER A 272 3.59 1.49 -11.46
N GLU A 273 3.20 0.39 -12.09
CA GLU A 273 2.24 0.41 -13.20
C GLU A 273 0.82 0.84 -12.75
N LEU A 274 0.39 0.43 -11.56
CA LEU A 274 -0.87 0.90 -10.97
C LEU A 274 -0.83 2.42 -10.76
N PHE A 275 0.26 2.95 -10.21
CA PHE A 275 0.45 4.40 -10.04
C PHE A 275 0.40 5.14 -11.37
N LYS A 276 1.11 4.65 -12.41
CA LYS A 276 1.06 5.25 -13.75
C LYS A 276 -0.37 5.32 -14.30
N LYS A 277 -1.13 4.24 -14.17
CA LYS A 277 -2.54 4.18 -14.63
C LYS A 277 -3.44 5.14 -13.87
N LEU A 278 -3.30 5.22 -12.55
CA LEU A 278 -4.05 6.16 -11.71
C LEU A 278 -3.72 7.62 -12.08
N ASN A 279 -2.44 7.92 -12.30
CA ASN A 279 -1.99 9.24 -12.71
C ASN A 279 -2.55 9.62 -14.08
N ALA A 280 -2.51 8.71 -15.05
CA ALA A 280 -3.04 8.93 -16.39
C ALA A 280 -4.57 9.16 -16.37
N TYR A 281 -5.30 8.35 -15.59
CA TYR A 281 -6.74 8.49 -15.40
C TYR A 281 -7.10 9.87 -14.81
N ASN A 282 -6.39 10.28 -13.76
CA ASN A 282 -6.63 11.57 -13.13
C ASN A 282 -6.30 12.74 -14.09
N ALA A 283 -5.16 12.70 -14.77
CA ALA A 283 -4.75 13.76 -15.69
C ALA A 283 -5.78 13.97 -16.81
N ALA A 284 -6.24 12.89 -17.44
CA ALA A 284 -7.27 12.96 -18.48
C ALA A 284 -8.57 13.60 -17.98
N ARG A 285 -9.00 13.26 -16.77
CA ARG A 285 -10.21 13.82 -16.16
C ARG A 285 -10.04 15.27 -15.75
N HIS A 286 -8.91 15.62 -15.15
CA HIS A 286 -8.57 16.98 -14.76
C HIS A 286 -8.55 17.92 -15.97
N HIS A 287 -7.91 17.53 -17.07
CA HIS A 287 -7.94 18.29 -18.33
C HIS A 287 -9.36 18.45 -18.87
N SER A 288 -10.16 17.39 -18.84
CA SER A 288 -11.56 17.44 -19.28
C SER A 288 -12.39 18.39 -18.42
N TRP A 289 -12.22 18.34 -17.09
CA TRP A 289 -12.97 19.19 -16.16
C TRP A 289 -12.58 20.66 -16.29
N ILE A 290 -11.28 20.97 -16.44
CA ILE A 290 -10.81 22.32 -16.75
C ILE A 290 -11.40 22.81 -18.08
N ALA A 291 -11.47 21.96 -19.11
CA ALA A 291 -12.05 22.33 -20.39
C ALA A 291 -13.55 22.67 -20.24
N ILE A 292 -14.31 21.86 -19.50
CA ILE A 292 -15.73 22.10 -19.23
C ILE A 292 -15.92 23.39 -18.41
N LEU A 293 -15.12 23.61 -17.37
CA LEU A 293 -15.15 24.85 -16.59
C LEU A 293 -14.84 26.07 -17.46
N LYS A 294 -13.80 26.00 -18.30
CA LYS A 294 -13.48 27.08 -19.25
C LYS A 294 -14.64 27.37 -20.18
N LEU A 295 -15.30 26.33 -20.70
CA LEU A 295 -16.43 26.51 -21.60
C LEU A 295 -17.66 27.05 -20.89
N GLN A 296 -18.03 26.54 -19.72
CA GLN A 296 -19.32 26.85 -19.09
C GLN A 296 -19.26 28.04 -18.14
N TYR A 297 -18.21 28.15 -17.33
CA TYR A 297 -18.07 29.21 -16.35
C TYR A 297 -17.62 30.52 -16.98
N PHE A 298 -16.58 30.50 -17.83
CA PHE A 298 -16.12 31.73 -18.47
C PHE A 298 -17.09 32.22 -19.55
N SER A 299 -17.75 31.35 -20.31
CA SER A 299 -18.76 31.82 -21.28
C SER A 299 -19.96 32.49 -20.59
N SER A 300 -20.42 31.97 -19.45
CA SER A 300 -21.47 32.57 -18.62
C SER A 300 -21.07 33.97 -18.18
N LEU A 301 -19.89 34.13 -17.57
CA LEU A 301 -19.40 35.42 -17.09
C LEU A 301 -19.22 36.43 -18.21
N TRP A 302 -18.66 36.02 -19.35
CA TRP A 302 -18.53 36.91 -20.52
C TRP A 302 -19.89 37.31 -21.11
N ARG A 303 -20.89 36.43 -21.06
CA ARG A 303 -22.26 36.76 -21.46
C ARG A 303 -22.87 37.82 -20.57
N ASP A 304 -22.72 37.68 -19.26
CA ASP A 304 -23.26 38.65 -18.29
C ASP A 304 -22.58 40.02 -18.45
N VAL A 305 -21.25 40.05 -18.60
CA VAL A 305 -20.50 41.29 -18.89
C VAL A 305 -20.97 41.95 -20.18
N ALA A 306 -21.16 41.18 -21.26
CA ALA A 306 -21.64 41.71 -22.54
C ALA A 306 -23.06 42.31 -22.42
N THR A 307 -23.96 41.67 -21.66
CA THR A 307 -25.31 42.20 -21.44
C THR A 307 -25.30 43.52 -20.67
N VAL A 308 -24.49 43.62 -19.60
CA VAL A 308 -24.36 44.85 -18.82
C VAL A 308 -23.78 45.97 -19.68
N ALA A 309 -22.75 45.68 -20.48
CA ALA A 309 -22.16 46.66 -21.39
C ALA A 309 -23.18 47.17 -22.44
N ALA A 310 -24.00 46.28 -23.01
CA ALA A 310 -25.05 46.65 -23.96
C ALA A 310 -26.12 47.57 -23.34
N VAL A 311 -26.53 47.30 -22.11
CA VAL A 311 -27.49 48.15 -21.36
C VAL A 311 -26.90 49.54 -21.11
N ILE A 312 -25.64 49.63 -20.69
CA ILE A 312 -24.95 50.91 -20.48
C ILE A 312 -24.88 51.71 -21.78
N LEU A 313 -24.50 51.06 -22.90
CA LEU A 313 -24.46 51.69 -24.21
C LEU A 313 -25.84 52.21 -24.64
N LEU A 314 -26.91 51.44 -24.41
CA LEU A 314 -28.28 51.86 -24.69
C LEU A 314 -28.69 53.10 -23.90
N VAL A 315 -28.33 53.17 -22.62
CA VAL A 315 -28.62 54.34 -21.77
C VAL A 315 -27.84 55.56 -22.26
N LEU A 316 -26.56 55.40 -22.62
CA LEU A 316 -25.73 56.48 -23.14
C LEU A 316 -26.25 57.02 -24.48
N THR A 317 -26.67 56.15 -25.40
CA THR A 317 -27.23 56.58 -26.69
C THR A 317 -28.58 57.30 -26.53
N LEU A 318 -29.41 56.88 -25.58
CA LEU A 318 -30.64 57.59 -25.24
C LEU A 318 -30.36 59.00 -24.68
N ILE A 319 -29.40 59.14 -23.77
CA ILE A 319 -29.02 60.45 -23.23
C ILE A 319 -28.49 61.35 -24.37
N GLN A 320 -27.63 60.81 -25.23
CA GLN A 320 -27.04 61.56 -26.34
C GLN A 320 -28.11 62.04 -27.33
N THR A 321 -29.03 61.17 -27.74
CA THR A 321 -30.13 61.55 -28.65
C THR A 321 -31.08 62.60 -28.05
N ILE A 322 -31.36 62.55 -26.75
CA ILE A 322 -32.16 63.58 -26.07
C ILE A 322 -31.41 64.93 -26.03
N CYS A 323 -30.12 64.92 -25.70
CA CYS A 323 -29.29 66.12 -25.72
C CYS A 323 -29.23 66.74 -27.12
N ASP A 324 -29.04 65.93 -28.17
CA ASP A 324 -28.99 66.40 -29.56
C ASP A 324 -30.32 67.05 -29.99
N VAL A 325 -31.47 66.45 -29.65
CA VAL A 325 -32.81 67.01 -29.95
C VAL A 325 -33.09 68.30 -29.19
N ILE A 326 -32.62 68.45 -27.95
CA ILE A 326 -32.79 69.68 -27.17
C ILE A 326 -31.86 70.81 -27.66
N SER A 327 -30.69 70.45 -28.22
CA SER A 327 -29.74 71.40 -28.78
C SER A 327 -30.05 71.86 -30.21
N LEU A 328 -31.06 71.26 -30.84
CA LEU A 328 -31.63 71.63 -32.13
C LEU A 328 -32.71 72.70 -31.95
#